data_AF-A0A966K2L3-F1
#
_entry.id   AF-A0A966K2L3-F1
#
_cell.length_a   1.000
_cell.length_b   1.000
_cell.length_c   1.000
_cell.angle_alpha   90.00
_cell.angle_beta   90.00
_cell.angle_gamma   90.00
#
_symmetry.space_group_name_H-M   'P 1'
#
loop_
_entity.id
_entity.type
_entity.pdbx_description
1 polymer ?
#
loop_
_entity_poly.entity_id
_entity_poly.type
_entity_poly.pdbx_seq_one_letter_code
_entity_poly.pdbx_strand_id
1 'polypeptide(L)'
;EVIFFYFQSKVMSRYSPTRVLQATFMIAVIRFVLIGYFATTSLLILAQLMHAATFAAHHSASTKLIQGWFSGPLQARGQALFTTVAYGFGGTLGGLCAGWIWDHWGPNQVFGMAAVACALAGVAIAQVKTNPKALHS
;
A
#
# COMPACT_ATOMS: atom_id res chain seq x y z
N GLU A 1 -10.48 3.94 -7.30
CA GLU A 1 -10.66 2.63 -6.66
C GLU A 1 -11.48 1.72 -7.57
N VAL A 2 -12.77 2.00 -7.78
CA VAL A 2 -13.67 1.18 -8.61
C VAL A 2 -13.15 0.93 -10.03
N ILE A 3 -12.66 1.96 -10.72
CA ILE A 3 -12.09 1.81 -12.08
C ILE A 3 -10.89 0.87 -12.07
N PHE A 4 -9.99 0.97 -11.09
CA PHE A 4 -8.84 0.06 -11.00
C PHE A 4 -9.29 -1.36 -10.68
N PHE A 5 -10.24 -1.53 -9.75
CA PHE A 5 -10.81 -2.85 -9.45
C PHE A 5 -11.45 -3.51 -10.67
N TYR A 6 -12.09 -2.74 -11.54
CA TYR A 6 -12.61 -3.23 -12.82
C TYR A 6 -11.48 -3.80 -13.70
N PHE A 7 -10.32 -3.14 -13.76
CA PHE A 7 -9.17 -3.59 -14.55
C PHE A 7 -8.20 -4.52 -13.79
N GLN A 8 -8.46 -4.87 -12.54
CA GLN A 8 -7.49 -5.55 -11.68
C GLN A 8 -7.01 -6.88 -12.27
N SER A 9 -7.89 -7.66 -12.89
CA SER A 9 -7.55 -8.96 -13.49
C SER A 9 -6.53 -8.79 -14.63
N LYS A 10 -6.73 -7.79 -15.48
CA LYS A 10 -5.83 -7.46 -16.59
C LYS A 10 -4.47 -6.94 -16.10
N VAL A 11 -4.44 -6.17 -15.01
CA VAL A 11 -3.20 -5.68 -14.41
C VAL A 11 -2.44 -6.85 -13.75
N MET A 12 -3.14 -7.68 -12.97
CA MET A 12 -2.57 -8.82 -12.24
C MET A 12 -2.17 -10.00 -13.11
N SER A 13 -2.65 -10.07 -14.36
CA SER A 13 -2.20 -11.06 -15.35
C SER A 13 -0.94 -10.62 -16.11
N ARG A 14 -0.71 -9.30 -16.22
CA ARG A 14 0.43 -8.73 -16.95
C ARG A 14 1.63 -8.41 -16.07
N TYR A 15 1.41 -8.05 -14.81
CA TYR A 15 2.47 -7.64 -13.88
C TYR A 15 2.50 -8.52 -12.64
N SER A 16 3.70 -8.76 -12.09
CA SER A 16 3.83 -9.46 -10.81
C SER A 16 3.27 -8.60 -9.68
N PRO A 17 2.63 -9.19 -8.66
CA PRO A 17 2.09 -8.43 -7.52
C PRO A 17 3.16 -7.58 -6.82
N THR A 18 4.39 -8.07 -6.72
CA THR A 18 5.54 -7.34 -6.16
C THR A 18 5.83 -6.06 -6.94
N ARG A 19 5.86 -6.10 -8.28
CA ARG A 19 6.05 -4.91 -9.12
C ARG A 19 4.91 -3.91 -8.98
N VAL A 20 3.68 -4.40 -8.84
CA VAL A 20 2.52 -3.52 -8.61
C VAL A 20 2.61 -2.84 -7.24
N LEU A 21 3.03 -3.56 -6.20
CA LEU A 21 3.28 -2.97 -4.88
C LEU A 21 4.42 -1.94 -4.91
N GLN A 22 5.53 -2.22 -5.60
CA GLN A 22 6.62 -1.25 -5.78
C GLN A 22 6.10 0.06 -6.41
N ALA A 23 5.39 -0.04 -7.53
CA ALA A 23 4.80 1.13 -8.19
C ALA A 23 3.80 1.86 -7.27
N THR A 24 3.01 1.11 -6.52
CA THR A 24 2.04 1.65 -5.58
C THR A 24 2.71 2.45 -4.46
N PHE A 25 3.79 1.93 -3.88
CA PHE A 25 4.56 2.63 -2.85
C PHE A 25 5.26 3.87 -3.41
N MET A 26 5.81 3.82 -4.63
CA MET A 26 6.39 5.00 -5.28
C MET A 26 5.36 6.12 -5.48
N ILE A 27 4.16 5.77 -5.96
CA ILE A 27 3.06 6.75 -6.10
C ILE A 27 2.62 7.27 -4.72
N ALA A 28 2.60 6.42 -3.69
CA ALA A 28 2.26 6.83 -2.33
C ALA A 28 3.29 7.82 -1.73
N VAL A 29 4.59 7.65 -1.99
CA VAL A 29 5.64 8.62 -1.62
C VAL A 29 5.31 9.99 -2.20
N ILE A 30 5.09 10.05 -3.52
CA ILE A 30 4.76 11.31 -4.21
C ILE A 30 3.49 11.92 -3.61
N ARG A 31 2.45 11.10 -3.41
CA ARG A 31 1.18 11.52 -2.83
C ARG A 31 1.36 12.17 -1.46
N PHE A 32 2.09 11.52 -0.56
CA PHE A 32 2.30 12.05 0.79
C PHE A 32 3.18 13.30 0.80
N VAL A 33 4.17 13.41 -0.10
CA VAL A 33 4.93 14.66 -0.29
C VAL A 33 4.02 15.79 -0.78
N LEU A 34 3.13 15.53 -1.74
CA LEU A 34 2.16 16.54 -2.22
C LEU A 34 1.25 17.04 -1.10
N ILE A 35 0.72 16.12 -0.28
CA ILE A 35 -0.14 16.49 0.86
C ILE A 35 0.65 17.24 1.94
N GLY A 36 1.87 16.80 2.25
CA GLY A 36 2.66 17.37 3.34
C GLY A 36 3.26 18.75 3.03
N TYR A 37 3.57 19.05 1.78
CA TYR A 37 4.37 20.24 1.45
C TYR A 37 3.77 21.13 0.35
N PHE A 38 2.75 20.66 -0.37
CA PHE A 38 2.18 21.37 -1.52
C PHE A 38 0.65 21.36 -1.53
N ALA A 39 0.01 21.41 -0.35
CA ALA A 39 -1.42 21.20 -0.11
C ALA A 39 -2.38 22.27 -0.70
N THR A 40 -2.27 22.57 -2.00
CA THR A 40 -3.25 23.34 -2.76
C THR A 40 -4.44 22.47 -3.15
N THR A 41 -5.63 23.04 -3.30
CA THR A 41 -6.86 22.29 -3.66
C THR A 41 -6.67 21.39 -4.87
N SER A 42 -6.05 21.89 -5.94
CA SER A 42 -5.79 21.13 -7.16
C SER A 42 -4.87 19.93 -6.92
N LEU A 43 -3.82 20.11 -6.10
CA LEU A 43 -2.89 19.03 -5.75
C LEU A 43 -3.49 18.02 -4.78
N LEU A 44 -4.40 18.45 -3.90
CA LEU A 44 -5.16 17.54 -3.04
C LEU A 44 -6.13 16.68 -3.86
N ILE A 45 -6.81 17.25 -4.86
CA ILE A 45 -7.64 16.47 -5.80
C ILE A 45 -6.78 15.42 -6.52
N LEU A 46 -5.60 15.82 -7.04
CA LEU A 46 -4.66 14.89 -7.66
C LEU A 46 -4.22 13.79 -6.67
N ALA A 47 -3.90 14.15 -5.43
CA ALA A 47 -3.52 13.22 -4.39
C ALA A 47 -4.63 12.20 -4.06
N GLN A 48 -5.90 12.62 -4.10
CA GLN A 48 -7.04 11.71 -3.93
C GLN A 48 -7.22 10.75 -5.12
N LEU A 49 -6.96 11.20 -6.35
CA LEU A 49 -6.95 10.31 -7.51
C LEU A 49 -5.81 9.26 -7.40
N MET A 50 -4.64 9.71 -6.95
CA MET A 50 -3.51 8.81 -6.65
C MET A 50 -3.86 7.83 -5.53
N HIS A 51 -4.53 8.29 -4.46
CA HIS A 51 -5.05 7.41 -3.40
C HIS A 51 -5.95 6.33 -3.97
N ALA A 52 -6.90 6.74 -4.80
CA ALA A 52 -7.88 5.85 -5.37
C ALA A 52 -7.25 4.77 -6.27
N ALA A 53 -6.15 5.07 -6.95
CA ALA A 53 -5.39 4.08 -7.72
C ALA A 53 -4.52 3.19 -6.82
N THR A 54 -3.80 3.80 -5.88
CA THR A 54 -2.86 3.09 -4.99
C THR A 54 -3.57 2.17 -4.00
N PHE A 55 -4.73 2.54 -3.47
CA PHE A 55 -5.52 1.71 -2.56
C PHE A 55 -5.93 0.39 -3.23
N ALA A 56 -6.55 0.49 -4.41
CA ALA A 56 -7.02 -0.69 -5.16
C ALA A 56 -5.85 -1.57 -5.60
N ALA A 57 -4.76 -0.97 -6.09
CA ALA A 57 -3.54 -1.69 -6.49
C ALA A 57 -2.88 -2.42 -5.31
N HIS A 58 -2.71 -1.72 -4.18
CA HIS A 58 -2.15 -2.30 -2.95
C HIS A 58 -2.99 -3.48 -2.48
N HIS A 59 -4.31 -3.30 -2.37
CA HIS A 59 -5.22 -4.32 -1.89
C HIS A 59 -5.20 -5.56 -2.79
N SER A 60 -5.39 -5.40 -4.11
CA SER A 60 -5.38 -6.53 -5.05
C SER A 60 -4.04 -7.28 -5.04
N ALA A 61 -2.91 -6.56 -5.05
CA ALA A 61 -1.60 -7.19 -5.08
C ALA A 61 -1.25 -7.89 -3.75
N SER A 62 -1.59 -7.29 -2.61
CA SER A 62 -1.36 -7.89 -1.29
C SER A 62 -2.21 -9.15 -1.12
N THR A 63 -3.49 -9.09 -1.47
CA THR A 63 -4.39 -10.25 -1.43
C THR A 63 -3.84 -11.38 -2.30
N LYS A 64 -3.40 -11.09 -3.53
CA LYS A 64 -2.83 -12.10 -4.43
C LYS A 64 -1.54 -12.73 -3.87
N LEU A 65 -0.68 -11.96 -3.19
CA LEU A 65 0.51 -12.50 -2.51
C LEU A 65 0.14 -13.40 -1.34
N ILE A 66 -0.77 -12.95 -0.47
CA ILE A 66 -1.21 -13.74 0.68
C ILE A 66 -1.87 -15.06 0.22
N GLN A 67 -2.68 -15.02 -0.83
CA GLN A 67 -3.28 -16.22 -1.42
C GLN A 67 -2.21 -17.17 -1.98
N GLY A 68 -1.16 -16.64 -2.61
CA GLY A 68 -0.05 -17.45 -3.13
C GLY A 68 0.84 -18.04 -2.04
N TRP A 69 1.01 -17.35 -0.90
CA TRP A 69 1.80 -17.85 0.23
C TRP A 69 1.03 -18.83 1.13
N PHE A 70 -0.28 -18.64 1.24
CA PHE A 70 -1.16 -19.45 2.08
C PHE A 70 -2.28 -20.05 1.21
N SER A 71 -2.00 -21.21 0.61
CA SER A 71 -2.94 -21.93 -0.25
C SER A 71 -3.81 -22.93 0.53
N GLY A 72 -4.96 -23.27 -0.05
CA GLY A 72 -5.87 -24.29 0.49
C GLY A 72 -6.40 -23.95 1.90
N PRO A 73 -6.44 -24.91 2.84
CA PRO A 73 -7.01 -24.71 4.17
C PRO A 73 -6.35 -23.59 5.01
N LEU A 74 -5.15 -23.13 4.63
CA LEU A 74 -4.41 -22.09 5.36
C LEU A 74 -4.77 -20.67 4.93
N GLN A 75 -5.54 -20.49 3.84
CA GLN A 75 -5.85 -19.17 3.28
C GLN A 75 -6.52 -18.24 4.29
N ALA A 76 -7.49 -18.75 5.06
CA ALA A 76 -8.17 -17.98 6.10
C ALA A 76 -7.20 -17.50 7.21
N ARG A 77 -6.21 -18.32 7.58
CA ARG A 77 -5.18 -17.96 8.56
C ARG A 77 -4.24 -16.87 8.00
N GLY A 78 -3.86 -16.98 6.73
CA GLY A 78 -3.07 -15.97 6.04
C GLY A 78 -3.78 -14.61 5.99
N GLN A 79 -5.08 -14.60 5.67
CA GLN A 79 -5.90 -13.37 5.67
C GLN A 79 -6.06 -12.77 7.07
N ALA A 80 -6.27 -13.60 8.09
CA ALA A 80 -6.34 -13.15 9.48
C ALA A 80 -5.02 -12.53 9.94
N LEU A 81 -3.88 -13.16 9.63
CA LEU A 81 -2.55 -12.63 9.93
C LEU A 81 -2.32 -11.29 9.23
N PHE A 82 -2.58 -11.23 7.92
CA PHE A 82 -2.45 -10.00 7.14
C PHE A 82 -3.28 -8.87 7.74
N THR A 83 -4.55 -9.13 8.05
CA THR A 83 -5.46 -8.12 8.58
C THR A 83 -5.01 -7.63 9.96
N THR A 84 -4.62 -8.56 10.84
CA THR A 84 -4.18 -8.25 12.20
C THR A 84 -2.88 -7.44 12.22
N VAL A 85 -1.90 -7.81 11.41
CA VAL A 85 -0.60 -7.13 11.38
C VAL A 85 -0.70 -5.79 10.65
N ALA A 86 -1.30 -5.76 9.45
CA ALA A 86 -1.32 -4.56 8.62
C ALA A 86 -2.33 -3.52 9.13
N TYR A 87 -3.59 -3.92 9.37
CA TYR A 87 -4.66 -2.98 9.74
C TYR A 87 -4.84 -2.86 11.24
N GLY A 88 -4.65 -3.94 12.00
CA GLY A 88 -4.68 -3.90 13.46
C GLY A 88 -3.46 -3.20 14.03
N PHE A 89 -2.35 -3.93 14.18
CA PHE A 89 -1.15 -3.42 14.83
C PHE A 89 -0.52 -2.24 14.07
N GLY A 90 -0.33 -2.38 12.76
CA GLY A 90 0.22 -1.32 11.92
C GLY A 90 -0.65 -0.06 11.90
N GLY A 91 -1.97 -0.24 11.78
CA GLY A 91 -2.94 0.87 11.81
C GLY A 91 -2.95 1.60 13.14
N THR A 92 -2.99 0.88 14.27
CA THR A 92 -2.97 1.47 15.61
C THR A 92 -1.66 2.19 15.89
N LEU A 93 -0.50 1.55 15.69
CA LEU A 93 0.79 2.20 15.91
C LEU A 93 0.98 3.41 14.99
N GLY A 94 0.66 3.26 13.70
CA GLY A 94 0.74 4.36 12.74
C GLY A 94 -0.13 5.54 13.14
N GLY A 95 -1.37 5.29 13.57
CA GLY A 95 -2.28 6.34 14.04
C GLY A 95 -1.81 7.04 15.31
N LEU A 96 -1.32 6.30 16.29
CA LEU A 96 -0.77 6.87 17.54
C LEU A 96 0.49 7.71 17.27
N CYS A 97 1.43 7.19 16.47
CA CYS A 97 2.61 7.94 16.07
C CYS A 97 2.22 9.19 15.28
N ALA A 98 1.33 9.07 14.29
CA ALA A 98 0.86 10.19 13.50
C ALA A 98 0.20 11.28 14.36
N GLY A 99 -0.65 10.90 15.31
CA GLY A 99 -1.28 11.85 16.24
C GLY A 99 -0.25 12.58 17.09
N TRP A 100 0.69 11.84 17.70
CA TRP A 100 1.73 12.46 18.51
C TRP A 100 2.63 13.41 17.70
N ILE A 101 3.05 12.99 16.49
CA ILE A 101 3.85 13.83 15.58
C ILE A 101 3.05 15.05 15.12
N TRP A 102 1.76 14.89 14.86
CA TRP A 102 0.88 16.00 14.47
C TRP A 102 0.86 17.08 15.53
N ASP A 103 0.63 16.69 16.79
CA ASP A 103 0.48 17.62 17.90
C ASP A 103 1.78 18.37 18.23
N HIS A 104 2.95 17.71 18.07
CA HIS A 104 4.23 18.29 18.45
C HIS A 104 4.96 18.97 17.28
N TRP A 105 4.93 18.36 16.09
CA TRP A 105 5.77 18.74 14.94
C TRP A 105 4.96 19.14 13.70
N GLY A 106 3.62 19.04 13.77
CA GLY A 106 2.71 19.49 12.74
C GLY A 106 2.47 18.50 11.59
N PRO A 107 1.50 18.82 10.72
CA PRO A 107 1.03 17.92 9.66
C PRO A 107 2.11 17.55 8.64
N ASN A 108 3.00 18.48 8.30
CA ASN A 108 4.02 18.28 7.27
C ASN A 108 4.93 17.09 7.63
N GLN A 109 5.27 16.94 8.92
CA GLN A 109 6.13 15.84 9.39
C GLN A 109 5.41 14.50 9.42
N VAL A 110 4.11 14.48 9.73
CA VAL A 110 3.29 13.26 9.64
C VAL A 110 3.32 12.70 8.22
N PHE A 111 3.07 13.56 7.23
CA PHE A 111 3.08 13.15 5.83
C PHE A 111 4.50 12.88 5.30
N GLY A 112 5.51 13.63 5.74
CA GLY A 112 6.91 13.33 5.45
C GLY A 112 7.34 11.96 5.94
N MET A 113 7.00 11.60 7.17
CA MET A 113 7.28 10.27 7.74
C MET A 113 6.47 9.17 7.05
N ALA A 114 5.22 9.43 6.66
CA ALA A 114 4.44 8.49 5.86
C ALA A 114 5.08 8.24 4.48
N ALA A 115 5.65 9.28 3.85
CA ALA A 115 6.41 9.14 2.61
C ALA A 115 7.67 8.28 2.82
N VAL A 116 8.44 8.51 3.90
CA VAL A 116 9.61 7.67 4.24
C VAL A 116 9.20 6.22 4.48
N ALA A 117 8.13 5.97 5.23
CA ALA A 117 7.62 4.61 5.47
C ALA A 117 7.23 3.90 4.16
N CYS A 118 6.59 4.62 3.23
CA CYS A 118 6.28 4.08 1.90
C CYS A 118 7.54 3.78 1.08
N ALA A 119 8.57 4.63 1.14
CA ALA A 119 9.85 4.38 0.47
C ALA A 119 10.53 3.11 1.02
N LEU A 120 10.56 2.96 2.35
CA LEU A 120 11.09 1.75 3.01
C LEU A 120 10.29 0.50 2.64
N ALA A 121 8.96 0.59 2.60
CA ALA A 121 8.11 -0.51 2.14
C ALA A 121 8.39 -0.89 0.67
N GLY A 122 8.63 0.11 -0.19
CA GLY A 122 9.06 -0.08 -1.58
C GLY A 122 10.38 -0.83 -1.71
N VAL A 123 11.36 -0.51 -0.87
CA VAL A 123 12.64 -1.23 -0.79
C VAL A 123 12.43 -2.66 -0.26
N ALA A 124 11.64 -2.82 0.80
CA ALA A 124 11.37 -4.13 1.40
C ALA A 124 10.69 -5.09 0.40
N ILE A 125 9.67 -4.64 -0.32
CA ILE A 125 8.97 -5.48 -1.30
C ILE A 125 9.86 -5.82 -2.52
N ALA A 126 10.87 -4.99 -2.82
CA ALA A 126 11.85 -5.29 -3.87
C ALA A 126 12.75 -6.50 -3.54
N GLN A 127 12.92 -6.80 -2.26
CA GLN A 127 13.70 -7.95 -1.78
C GLN A 127 12.90 -9.26 -1.86
N VAL A 128 11.58 -9.18 -2.01
CA VAL A 128 10.69 -10.36 -2.01
C VAL A 128 10.75 -11.07 -3.35
N LYS A 129 11.33 -12.28 -3.35
CA LYS A 129 11.34 -13.17 -4.51
C LYS A 129 10.00 -13.90 -4.62
N THR A 130 9.15 -13.48 -5.55
CA THR A 130 7.90 -14.21 -5.88
C THR A 130 8.19 -15.34 -6.87
N ASN A 131 7.89 -16.58 -6.50
CA ASN A 131 7.98 -17.73 -7.39
C ASN A 131 6.77 -17.75 -8.35
N PRO A 132 6.96 -17.69 -9.69
CA PRO A 132 5.86 -17.60 -10.66
C PRO A 132 4.84 -18.74 -10.55
N LYS A 133 5.27 -19.93 -10.12
CA LYS A 133 4.39 -21.12 -10.03
C LYS A 133 3.31 -21.02 -8.94
N ALA A 134 3.53 -20.21 -7.90
CA ALA A 134 2.56 -20.04 -6.80
C ALA A 134 1.44 -19.02 -7.12
N LEU A 135 1.51 -18.34 -8.28
CA LEU A 135 0.56 -17.30 -8.68
C LEU A 135 -0.48 -17.77 -9.71
N HIS A 136 -0.38 -19.03 -10.16
CA HIS A 136 -1.22 -19.65 -11.20
C HIS A 136 -1.99 -20.89 -10.71
N SER A 137 -1.87 -21.28 -9.44
CA SER A 137 -2.73 -22.27 -8.77
C SER A 137 -3.92 -21.59 -8.12
#